data_AF-A0A8T4Y926-F1
#
_entry.id   AF-A0A8T4Y926-F1
#
_cell.length_a   1.000
_cell.length_b   1.000
_cell.length_c   1.000
_cell.angle_alpha   90.00
_cell.angle_beta   90.00
_cell.angle_gamma   90.00
#
_symmetry.space_group_name_H-M   'P 1'
#
loop_
_entity.id
_entity.type
_entity.pdbx_description
1 polymer ?
#
loop_
_entity_poly.entity_id
_entity_poly.type
_entity_poly.pdbx_seq_one_letter_code
_entity_poly.pdbx_strand_id
1 'polypeptide(L)'
;MEGFTRNTARFFLGKNVNLHLKDGSVIVNVQLAEIQKDDLNGEVFVKCVPYGNGNMLKIPLRSIAWAKLLDLNMIETRGKQGG
;
A
#
# COMPACT_ATOMS: atom_id res chain seq x y z
N MET A 1 -11.06 9.11 -15.72
CA MET A 1 -10.42 9.03 -14.39
C MET A 1 -8.94 8.77 -14.64
N GLU A 2 -8.05 9.67 -14.20
CA GLU A 2 -6.61 9.38 -14.21
C GLU A 2 -6.37 8.17 -13.30
N GLY A 3 -5.81 7.10 -13.86
CA GLY A 3 -5.58 5.86 -13.12
C GLY A 3 -4.51 6.01 -12.03
N PHE A 4 -4.35 5.00 -11.19
CA PHE A 4 -3.25 4.97 -10.22
C PHE A 4 -1.89 4.87 -10.93
N THR A 5 -1.17 5.99 -11.02
CA THR A 5 0.11 6.08 -11.74
C THR A 5 1.31 5.89 -10.81
N ARG A 6 2.51 5.75 -11.38
CA ARG A 6 3.76 5.75 -10.61
C ARG A 6 3.95 7.03 -9.81
N ASN A 7 3.51 8.17 -10.36
CA ASN A 7 3.60 9.45 -9.67
C ASN A 7 2.65 9.50 -8.47
N THR A 8 1.43 9.00 -8.64
CA THR A 8 0.46 8.83 -7.56
C THR A 8 1.01 7.91 -6.47
N ALA A 9 1.59 6.76 -6.85
CA ALA A 9 2.19 5.83 -5.88
C ALA A 9 3.30 6.48 -5.04
N ARG A 10 4.14 7.35 -5.65
CA ARG A 10 5.20 8.07 -4.92
C ARG A 10 4.66 8.94 -3.80
N PHE A 11 3.47 9.55 -3.96
CA PHE A 11 2.85 10.33 -2.89
C PHE A 11 2.54 9.50 -1.63
N PHE A 12 2.33 8.20 -1.79
CA PHE A 12 1.95 7.30 -0.70
C PHE A 12 3.14 6.56 -0.07
N LEU A 13 4.37 6.73 -0.57
CA LEU A 13 5.56 6.11 0.03
C LEU A 13 5.69 6.48 1.52
N GLY A 14 5.92 5.46 2.36
CA GLY A 14 5.99 5.55 3.81
C GLY A 14 4.65 5.69 4.52
N LYS A 15 3.54 5.86 3.80
CA LYS A 15 2.21 6.10 4.37
C LYS A 15 1.40 4.81 4.51
N ASN A 16 0.55 4.78 5.53
CA ASN A 16 -0.45 3.73 5.71
C ASN A 16 -1.65 4.01 4.83
N VAL A 17 -2.07 3.02 4.05
CA VAL A 17 -3.14 3.15 3.06
C VAL A 17 -4.03 1.91 3.04
N ASN A 18 -5.25 2.09 2.53
CA ASN A 18 -6.02 1.01 1.94
C ASN A 18 -5.87 1.07 0.42
N LEU A 19 -5.46 -0.03 -0.20
CA LEU A 19 -5.35 -0.14 -1.65
C LEU A 19 -6.62 -0.76 -2.22
N HIS A 20 -7.29 -0.04 -3.10
CA HIS A 20 -8.43 -0.55 -3.85
C HIS A 20 -7.94 -1.07 -5.19
N LEU A 21 -8.19 -2.35 -5.47
CA LEU A 21 -7.79 -3.02 -6.69
C LEU A 21 -8.90 -2.95 -7.75
N LYS A 22 -8.51 -3.11 -9.01
CA LYS A 22 -9.42 -3.04 -10.16
C LYS A 22 -10.41 -4.22 -10.23
N ASP A 23 -10.10 -5.33 -9.56
CA ASP A 23 -11.00 -6.48 -9.43
C ASP A 23 -12.07 -6.29 -8.34
N GLY A 24 -12.07 -5.16 -7.64
CA GLY A 24 -12.98 -4.86 -6.53
C GLY A 24 -12.46 -5.26 -5.16
N SER A 25 -11.34 -5.99 -5.08
CA SER A 25 -10.70 -6.37 -3.82
C SER A 25 -10.07 -5.14 -3.14
N VAL A 26 -9.96 -5.20 -1.80
CA VAL A 26 -9.32 -4.14 -1.01
C VAL A 26 -8.26 -4.74 -0.09
N ILE A 27 -7.04 -4.22 -0.15
CA ILE A 27 -5.95 -4.55 0.77
C ILE A 27 -5.88 -3.44 1.81
N VAL A 28 -6.18 -3.78 3.07
CA VAL A 28 -6.34 -2.80 4.15
C VAL A 28 -5.13 -2.73 5.06
N ASN A 29 -4.92 -1.55 5.66
CA ASN A 29 -3.92 -1.32 6.70
C ASN A 29 -2.50 -1.78 6.32
N VAL A 30 -2.04 -1.32 5.16
CA VAL A 30 -0.69 -1.58 4.67
C VAL A 30 0.10 -0.29 4.54
N GLN A 31 1.38 -0.34 4.85
CA GLN A 31 2.31 0.73 4.53
C GLN A 31 2.83 0.53 3.10
N LEU A 32 2.79 1.58 2.27
CA LEU A 32 3.46 1.54 0.97
C LEU A 32 4.96 1.79 1.16
N ALA A 33 5.77 0.73 1.04
CA ALA A 33 7.18 0.77 1.40
C ALA A 33 8.08 1.12 0.22
N GLU A 34 7.86 0.49 -0.94
CA GLU A 34 8.74 0.66 -2.10
C GLU A 34 7.96 0.65 -3.42
N ILE A 35 8.55 1.25 -4.44
CA ILE A 35 8.11 1.13 -5.84
C ILE A 35 9.27 0.53 -6.62
N GLN A 36 9.06 -0.65 -7.20
CA GLN A 36 10.08 -1.37 -7.95
C GLN A 36 9.65 -1.47 -9.41
N LYS A 37 10.58 -1.25 -10.34
CA LYS A 37 10.40 -1.61 -11.74
C LYS A 37 11.12 -2.94 -11.99
N ASP A 38 10.46 -3.85 -12.66
CA ASP A 38 11.06 -5.08 -13.14
C ASP A 38 11.85 -4.79 -14.42
N ASP A 39 13.11 -5.22 -14.44
CA ASP A 39 14.04 -4.98 -15.53
C ASP A 39 13.77 -5.85 -16.75
N LEU A 40 13.11 -7.01 -16.56
CA LEU A 40 12.83 -7.96 -17.65
C LEU A 40 11.64 -7.52 -18.50
N ASN A 41 10.55 -7.12 -17.84
CA ASN A 41 9.26 -6.87 -18.50
C ASN A 41 8.83 -5.39 -18.44
N GLY A 42 9.59 -4.55 -17.74
CA GLY A 42 9.26 -3.15 -17.51
C GLY A 42 8.06 -2.91 -16.59
N GLU A 43 7.49 -3.96 -16.00
CA GLU A 43 6.33 -3.88 -15.11
C GLU A 43 6.69 -3.17 -13.80
N VAL A 44 5.81 -2.28 -13.34
CA VAL A 44 6.00 -1.55 -12.09
C VAL A 44 5.18 -2.22 -11.00
N PHE A 45 5.82 -2.45 -9.86
CA PHE A 45 5.23 -3.03 -8.66
C PHE A 45 5.31 -2.05 -7.50
N VAL A 46 4.32 -2.14 -6.63
CA VAL A 46 4.31 -1.53 -5.32
C VAL A 46 4.56 -2.62 -4.30
N LYS A 47 5.51 -2.40 -3.39
CA LYS A 47 5.70 -3.26 -2.23
C LYS A 47 5.04 -2.65 -1.01
N CYS A 48 4.28 -3.47 -0.29
CA CYS A 48 3.52 -3.07 0.87
C CYS A 48 3.87 -3.94 2.07
N VAL A 49 3.88 -3.34 3.26
CA VAL A 49 4.06 -4.06 4.52
C VAL A 49 2.73 -4.00 5.29
N PRO A 50 2.03 -5.12 5.48
CA PRO A 50 0.83 -5.16 6.29
C PRO A 50 1.12 -4.87 7.76
N TYR A 51 0.22 -4.15 8.43
CA TYR A 51 0.34 -3.95 9.86
C TYR A 51 0.22 -5.28 10.62
N GLY A 52 1.14 -5.55 11.54
CA GLY A 52 1.17 -6.77 12.36
C GLY A 52 1.72 -8.03 11.65
N ASN A 53 2.12 -7.93 10.37
CA ASN A 53 2.73 -9.02 9.63
C ASN A 53 3.98 -8.53 8.87
N GLY A 54 5.13 -9.17 9.10
CA GLY A 54 6.40 -8.78 8.46
C GLY A 54 6.51 -9.17 6.98
N ASN A 55 5.59 -9.98 6.46
CA ASN A 55 5.67 -10.45 5.08
C ASN A 55 5.24 -9.36 4.09
N MET A 56 6.19 -8.98 3.23
CA MET A 56 6.00 -7.94 2.23
C MET A 56 5.12 -8.44 1.07
N LEU A 57 4.08 -7.67 0.74
CA LEU A 57 3.21 -7.91 -0.42
C LEU A 57 3.75 -7.18 -1.64
N LYS A 58 3.83 -7.85 -2.79
CA LYS A 58 4.21 -7.25 -4.08
C LYS A 58 2.98 -7.19 -4.99
N ILE A 59 2.53 -5.98 -5.31
CA ILE A 59 1.30 -5.74 -6.07
C ILE A 59 1.64 -5.03 -7.38
N PRO A 60 1.18 -5.52 -8.54
CA PRO A 60 1.34 -4.80 -9.81
C PRO A 60 0.68 -3.42 -9.75
N LEU A 61 1.39 -2.35 -10.11
CA LEU A 61 0.82 -1.00 -10.12
C LEU A 61 -0.43 -0.93 -11.01
N ARG A 62 -0.44 -1.68 -12.13
CA ARG A 62 -1.56 -1.75 -13.07
C ARG A 62 -2.83 -2.36 -12.48
N SER A 63 -2.75 -3.15 -11.40
CA SER A 63 -3.93 -3.74 -10.75
C SER A 63 -4.56 -2.79 -9.73
N ILE A 64 -3.88 -1.71 -9.34
CA ILE A 64 -4.37 -0.74 -8.37
C ILE A 64 -5.31 0.24 -9.08
N ALA A 65 -6.50 0.44 -8.52
CA ALA A 65 -7.46 1.43 -8.99
C ALA A 65 -7.18 2.79 -8.33
N TRP A 66 -7.06 2.82 -7.00
CA TRP A 66 -6.75 4.01 -6.21
C TRP A 66 -6.30 3.61 -4.79
N ALA A 67 -5.81 4.59 -4.01
CA ALA A 67 -5.42 4.38 -2.62
C ALA A 67 -6.09 5.41 -1.70
N LYS A 68 -6.55 4.95 -0.54
CA LYS A 68 -7.06 5.80 0.53
C LYS A 68 -5.98 5.97 1.59
N LEU A 69 -5.57 7.19 1.89
CA LEU A 69 -4.70 7.47 3.04
C LEU A 69 -5.42 7.11 4.34
N LEU A 70 -4.72 6.46 5.26
CA LEU A 70 -5.18 6.26 6.62
C LEU A 70 -4.69 7.42 7.48
N ASP A 71 -5.63 8.15 8.07
CA ASP A 71 -5.33 9.15 9.09
C ASP A 71 -4.75 8.45 10.33
N LEU A 72 -3.50 8.78 10.66
CA LEU A 72 -2.81 8.25 11.84
C LEU A 72 -3.40 8.75 13.16
N ASN A 73 -4.34 9.70 13.14
CA ASN A 73 -5.12 10.11 14.31
C ASN A 73 -6.02 9.01 14.88
N MET A 74 -6.05 7.81 14.29
CA MET A 74 -6.85 6.66 14.74
C MET A 74 -6.06 5.36 14.94
N ILE A 75 -4.72 5.38 15.00
CA ILE A 75 -3.92 4.20 15.37
C ILE A 75 -3.09 4.51 16.62
N GLU A 76 -3.76 4.92 17.68
CA GLU A 76 -3.20 4.89 19.03
C GLU A 76 -4.23 4.28 19.97
N THR A 77 -4.35 2.95 19.97
CA THR A 77 -4.69 2.14 21.15
C THR A 77 -4.71 0.66 20.80
N ARG A 78 -3.69 -0.06 21.30
CA ARG A 78 -3.78 -1.32 22.04
C ARG A 78 -2.39 -1.95 22.09
N GLY A 79 -1.56 -1.37 22.95
CA GLY A 79 -0.21 -1.85 23.18
C GLY A 79 0.29 -1.64 24.60
N LYS A 80 -0.59 -1.53 25.61
CA LYS A 80 -0.27 -1.77 27.04
C LYS A 80 -1.53 -2.15 27.83
N GLN A 81 -1.83 -3.44 27.87
CA GLN A 81 -2.35 -4.08 29.08
C GLN A 81 -1.49 -5.32 29.29
N GLY A 82 -0.79 -5.37 30.42
CA GLY A 82 0.10 -6.46 30.82
C GLY A 82 1.37 -5.93 31.45
N GLY A 83 1.36 -5.83 32.79
CA GLY A 83 2.46 -5.39 33.63
C GLY A 83 1.93 -4.77 34.91
#